data_AF-A0A497C5J6-F1
#
_entry.id   AF-A0A497C5J6-F1
#
_cell.length_a   1.000
_cell.length_b   1.000
_cell.length_c   1.000
_cell.angle_alpha   90.00
_cell.angle_beta   90.00
_cell.angle_gamma   90.00
#
_symmetry.space_group_name_H-M   'P 1'
#
loop_
_entity.id
_entity.type
_entity.pdbx_description
1 polymer ?
#
loop_
_entity_poly.entity_id
_entity_poly.type
_entity_poly.pdbx_seq_one_letter_code
_entity_poly.pdbx_strand_id
1 'polypeptide(L)'
;MPFARLLAVVFALFGLIAGILYAFRGLIYDLALTGSVNPGTALAFMALIGMPLILTLAGLIIGLVGGWLFNHFSRWLDRLDMNLDFLDD
;
A
#
# COMPACT_ATOMS: atom_id res chain seq x y z
N MET A 1 -14.10 -9.15 -1.26
CA MET A 1 -12.68 -8.89 -0.91
C MET A 1 -11.73 -8.58 -2.09
N PRO A 2 -12.13 -8.46 -3.38
CA PRO A 2 -11.15 -8.24 -4.46
C PRO A 2 -10.44 -6.88 -4.39
N PHE A 3 -11.13 -5.84 -3.93
CA PHE A 3 -10.57 -4.49 -3.79
C PHE A 3 -9.38 -4.42 -2.81
N ALA A 4 -9.50 -5.03 -1.63
CA ALA A 4 -8.42 -5.07 -0.65
C ALA A 4 -7.18 -5.83 -1.15
N ARG A 5 -7.39 -6.91 -1.91
CA ARG A 5 -6.29 -7.68 -2.51
C ARG A 5 -5.57 -6.89 -3.59
N LEU A 6 -6.32 -6.16 -4.44
CA LEU A 6 -5.73 -5.27 -5.44
C LEU A 6 -4.88 -4.20 -4.77
N LEU A 7 -5.42 -3.52 -3.76
CA LEU A 7 -4.71 -2.44 -3.08
C LEU A 7 -3.45 -2.95 -2.34
N ALA A 8 -3.53 -4.14 -1.72
CA ALA A 8 -2.37 -4.79 -1.12
C ALA A 8 -1.25 -5.06 -2.15
N VAL A 9 -1.59 -5.57 -3.35
CA VAL A 9 -0.60 -5.82 -4.42
C VAL A 9 0.01 -4.52 -4.94
N VAL A 10 -0.82 -3.48 -5.16
CA VAL A 10 -0.34 -2.17 -5.61
C VAL A 10 0.64 -1.57 -4.60
N PHE A 11 0.30 -1.60 -3.31
CA PHE A 11 1.19 -1.12 -2.25
C PHE A 11 2.45 -1.99 -2.09
N ALA A 12 2.35 -3.31 -2.32
CA ALA A 12 3.52 -4.19 -2.35
C ALA A 12 4.53 -3.76 -3.42
N LEU A 13 4.03 -3.44 -4.63
CA LEU A 13 4.87 -2.97 -5.73
C LEU A 13 5.51 -1.61 -5.40
N PHE A 14 4.76 -0.68 -4.82
CA PHE A 14 5.34 0.58 -4.35
C PHE A 14 6.41 0.38 -3.27
N GLY A 15 6.18 -0.54 -2.33
CA GLY A 15 7.17 -0.89 -1.31
C GLY A 15 8.42 -1.55 -1.88
N LEU A 16 8.27 -2.37 -2.92
CA LEU A 16 9.41 -2.94 -3.64
C LEU A 16 10.22 -1.86 -4.35
N ILE A 17 9.58 -0.92 -5.04
CA ILE A 17 10.26 0.22 -5.67
C ILE A 17 11.00 1.04 -4.60
N ALA A 18 10.33 1.36 -3.49
CA ALA A 18 10.95 2.11 -2.38
C ALA A 18 12.14 1.35 -1.76
N GLY A 19 12.02 0.03 -1.57
CA GLY A 19 13.09 -0.82 -1.07
C GLY A 19 14.30 -0.86 -2.00
N ILE A 20 14.08 -0.96 -3.32
CA ILE A 20 15.14 -0.86 -4.33
C ILE A 20 15.84 0.51 -4.23
N LEU A 21 15.09 1.61 -4.24
CA LEU A 21 15.68 2.95 -4.13
C LEU A 21 16.50 3.12 -2.84
N TYR A 22 16.03 2.57 -1.72
CA TYR A 22 16.74 2.64 -0.45
C TYR A 22 18.05 1.83 -0.45
N ALA A 23 18.00 0.58 -0.92
CA ALA A 23 19.18 -0.30 -0.96
C ALA A 23 20.26 0.24 -1.92
N PHE A 24 19.87 0.68 -3.11
CA PHE A 24 20.81 1.22 -4.09
C PHE A 24 21.36 2.60 -3.68
N ARG A 25 20.58 3.46 -3.01
CA ARG A 25 21.12 4.69 -2.42
C ARG A 25 22.17 4.37 -1.36
N GLY A 26 21.91 3.41 -0.47
CA GLY A 26 22.88 2.97 0.53
C GLY A 26 24.18 2.50 -0.12
N LEU A 27 24.07 1.64 -1.14
CA LEU A 27 25.23 1.11 -1.88
C LEU A 27 26.06 2.22 -2.55
N ILE A 28 25.40 3.12 -3.29
CA ILE A 28 26.09 4.22 -3.97
C ILE A 28 26.77 5.15 -2.95
N TYR A 29 26.07 5.47 -1.85
CA TYR A 29 26.59 6.35 -0.80
C TYR A 29 27.86 5.79 -0.16
N ASP A 30 27.84 4.50 0.18
CA ASP A 30 28.98 3.84 0.81
C ASP A 30 30.15 3.70 -0.16
N LEU A 31 29.88 3.26 -1.40
CA LEU A 31 30.93 3.11 -2.41
C LEU A 31 31.60 4.45 -2.75
N ALA A 32 30.85 5.56 -2.71
CA ALA A 32 31.37 6.90 -2.95
C ALA A 32 32.19 7.47 -1.79
N LEU A 33 31.90 7.07 -0.54
CA LEU A 33 32.55 7.65 0.66
C LEU A 33 33.67 6.79 1.22
N THR A 34 33.45 5.48 1.32
CA THR A 34 34.35 4.54 1.98
C THR A 34 34.98 3.55 0.99
N GLY A 35 34.45 3.45 -0.24
CA GLY A 35 34.94 2.52 -1.25
C GLY A 35 34.68 1.04 -0.92
N SER A 36 33.88 0.77 0.11
CA SER A 36 33.56 -0.57 0.60
C SER A 36 32.13 -0.63 1.09
N VAL A 37 31.54 -1.84 1.09
CA VAL A 37 30.22 -2.08 1.66
C VAL A 37 30.34 -2.22 3.18
N ASN A 38 29.61 -1.38 3.91
CA ASN A 38 29.52 -1.38 5.35
C ASN A 38 28.27 -2.18 5.84
N PRO A 39 28.18 -2.49 7.14
CA PRO A 39 27.05 -3.23 7.70
C PRO A 39 25.69 -2.52 7.57
N GLY A 40 25.67 -1.19 7.54
CA GLY A 40 24.45 -0.39 7.30
C GLY A 40 23.92 -0.55 5.89
N THR A 41 24.79 -0.63 4.90
CA THR A 41 24.42 -0.93 3.51
C THR A 41 23.91 -2.37 3.38
N ALA A 42 24.51 -3.33 4.09
CA ALA A 42 24.00 -4.70 4.17
C ALA A 42 22.58 -4.74 4.79
N LEU A 43 22.33 -3.93 5.82
CA LEU A 43 21.00 -3.78 6.41
C LEU A 43 20.01 -3.09 5.44
N ALA A 44 20.48 -2.17 4.60
CA ALA A 44 19.65 -1.50 3.60
C ALA A 44 19.09 -2.46 2.54
N PHE A 45 19.78 -3.57 2.25
CA PHE A 45 19.22 -4.64 1.41
C PHE A 45 18.04 -5.37 2.06
N MET A 46 17.92 -5.40 3.40
CA MET A 46 16.71 -5.93 4.04
C MET A 46 15.47 -5.08 3.73
N ALA A 47 15.63 -3.81 3.34
CA ALA A 47 14.52 -2.97 2.93
C ALA A 47 13.83 -3.48 1.65
N LEU A 48 14.51 -4.28 0.80
CA LEU A 48 13.87 -4.94 -0.35
C LEU A 48 12.77 -5.92 0.07
N ILE A 49 12.80 -6.42 1.31
CA ILE A 49 11.76 -7.30 1.85
C ILE A 49 10.87 -6.53 2.83
N GLY A 50 11.48 -5.75 3.72
CA GLY A 50 10.76 -5.02 4.77
C GLY A 50 9.77 -3.99 4.22
N MET A 51 10.18 -3.17 3.26
CA MET A 51 9.31 -2.12 2.70
C MET A 51 8.11 -2.69 1.94
N PRO A 52 8.25 -3.67 1.02
CA PRO A 52 7.08 -4.32 0.43
C PRO A 52 6.16 -4.94 1.47
N LEU A 53 6.70 -5.62 2.49
CA LEU A 53 5.89 -6.29 3.50
C LEU A 53 5.01 -5.28 4.28
N ILE A 54 5.61 -4.21 4.78
CA ILE A 54 4.91 -3.17 5.56
C ILE A 54 3.84 -2.49 4.70
N LEU A 55 4.19 -2.10 3.47
CA LEU A 55 3.25 -1.43 2.57
C LEU A 55 2.13 -2.37 2.11
N THR A 56 2.41 -3.65 1.87
CA THR A 56 1.38 -4.66 1.56
C THR A 56 0.33 -4.73 2.67
N LEU A 57 0.78 -4.80 3.93
CA LEU A 57 -0.11 -4.83 5.09
C LEU A 57 -0.94 -3.54 5.17
N ALA A 58 -0.32 -2.38 4.96
CA ALA A 58 -1.02 -1.10 4.93
C ALA A 58 -2.09 -1.06 3.82
N GLY A 59 -1.75 -1.49 2.59
CA GLY A 59 -2.69 -1.55 1.47
C GLY A 59 -3.85 -2.52 1.72
N LEU A 60 -3.60 -3.63 2.39
CA LEU A 60 -4.65 -4.58 2.78
C LEU A 60 -5.61 -3.96 3.80
N ILE A 61 -5.10 -3.28 4.82
CA ILE A 61 -5.91 -2.58 5.83
C ILE A 61 -6.75 -1.47 5.18
N ILE A 62 -6.12 -0.61 4.38
CA ILE A 62 -6.80 0.50 3.70
C ILE A 62 -7.90 -0.04 2.78
N GLY A 63 -7.61 -1.08 2.01
CA GLY A 63 -8.59 -1.65 1.09
C GLY A 63 -9.74 -2.37 1.80
N LEU A 64 -9.49 -2.94 2.99
CA LEU A 64 -10.53 -3.57 3.81
C LEU A 64 -11.46 -2.51 4.42
N VAL A 65 -10.88 -1.43 4.97
CA VAL A 65 -11.64 -0.30 5.51
C VAL A 65 -12.42 0.41 4.40
N GLY A 66 -11.79 0.70 3.27
CA GLY A 66 -12.43 1.36 2.13
C GLY A 66 -13.57 0.55 1.53
N GLY A 67 -13.39 -0.77 1.39
CA GLY A 67 -14.45 -1.66 0.92
C GLY A 67 -15.63 -1.75 1.88
N TRP A 68 -15.38 -1.75 3.18
CA TRP A 68 -16.43 -1.70 4.20
C TRP A 68 -17.21 -0.38 4.14
N LEU A 69 -16.50 0.75 4.04
CA LEU A 69 -17.10 2.08 3.97
C LEU A 69 -17.96 2.24 2.71
N PHE A 70 -17.47 1.79 1.56
CA PHE A 70 -18.21 1.85 0.28
C PHE A 70 -19.53 1.08 0.37
N ASN A 71 -19.51 -0.14 0.93
CA ASN A 71 -20.71 -0.94 1.09
C ASN A 71 -21.72 -0.30 2.06
N HIS A 72 -21.25 0.41 3.09
CA HIS A 72 -22.13 1.13 4.01
C HIS A 72 -22.80 2.34 3.34
N PHE A 73 -22.03 3.14 2.61
CA PHE A 73 -22.55 4.31 1.88
C PHE A 73 -23.49 3.92 0.73
N SER A 74 -23.16 2.88 -0.04
CA SER A 74 -24.03 2.40 -1.13
C SER A 74 -25.42 2.05 -0.60
N ARG A 75 -25.50 1.32 0.52
CA ARG A 75 -26.78 0.95 1.15
C ARG A 75 -27.56 2.15 1.66
N TRP A 76 -26.89 3.24 2.02
CA TRP A 76 -27.56 4.47 2.43
C TRP A 76 -28.14 5.21 1.23
N LEU A 77 -27.39 5.29 0.12
CA LEU A 77 -27.87 5.86 -1.14
C LEU A 77 -29.05 5.08 -1.72
N ASP A 78 -28.97 3.75 -1.79
CA ASP A 78 -30.06 2.91 -2.30
C ASP A 78 -31.36 3.13 -1.51
N ARG A 79 -31.26 3.39 -0.19
CA ARG A 79 -32.41 3.71 0.66
C ARG A 79 -33.03 5.08 0.38
N LEU A 80 -32.23 6.05 -0.03
CA LEU A 80 -32.74 7.39 -0.38
C LEU A 80 -33.49 7.34 -1.71
N ASP A 81 -32.95 6.61 -2.69
CA ASP A 81 -33.54 6.48 -4.02
C ASP A 81 -34.94 5.83 -3.94
N MET A 82 -35.04 4.70 -3.23
CA MET A 82 -36.33 4.05 -2.99
C MET A 82 -37.34 5.00 -2.33
N ASN A 83 -36.91 5.81 -1.35
CA ASN A 83 -37.82 6.71 -0.63
C ASN A 83 -38.26 7.92 -1.47
N LEU A 84 -37.50 8.30 -2.50
CA LEU A 84 -37.90 9.35 -3.44
C LEU A 84 -38.90 8.80 -4.45
N ASP A 85 -38.68 7.61 -4.99
CA ASP A 85 -39.63 6.93 -5.89
C ASP A 85 -41.01 6.76 -5.24
N PHE A 86 -41.08 6.39 -3.95
CA PHE A 86 -42.36 6.27 -3.22
C PHE A 86 -43.10 7.60 -3.01
N LEU A 87 -42.45 8.75 -3.17
CA LEU A 87 -43.08 10.08 -2.98
C LEU A 87 -43.59 10.68 -4.29
N ASP A 88 -43.16 10.13 -5.43
CA ASP A 88 -43.59 10.54 -6.78
C ASP A 88 -44.78 9.72 -7.33
N ASP A 89 -45.20 8.64 -6.64
CA ASP A 89 -46.41 7.82 -6.90
C ASP A 89 -47.65 8.28 -6.07
#